data_AF-A0A2D5TT54-F1
#
_entry.id   AF-A0A2D5TT54-F1
#
_cell.length_a   1.000
_cell.length_b   1.000
_cell.length_c   1.000
_cell.angle_alpha   90.00
_cell.angle_beta   90.00
_cell.angle_gamma   90.00
#
_symmetry.space_group_name_H-M   'P 1'
#
loop_
_entity.id
_entity.type
_entity.pdbx_description
1 polymer ?
#
loop_
_entity_poly.entity_id
_entity_poly.type
_entity_poly.pdbx_seq_one_letter_code
_entity_poly.pdbx_strand_id
1 'polypeptide(L)'
;MSNTAKKNEIVVVPDTSSLPLDSQAVESLKNRRALLKEFVSSQLVKGSDYGTIPGVPKPLLLKPGAEKLGMLFNLRSETSCIQRDFDLHSNFCMYTYKTQLFHIPTGNLIAELEGSCNSQEKKYRTRSIYEWVFDQRENKRKKKLVREEPTQIADISNTLMKMAQKRAFVGAMIIATGASDFFTHDLDDRQDSWGDEMASKGATRSKRPGVKNVSSQVQNPHEERDVSKPSCKVCGSNLIQSKFEDALYCPNYKDRSNGEHTKIPAGGKS
;
A
#
# COMPACT_ATOMS: atom_id res chain seq x y z
N MET A 1 -27.36 -58.05 -35.79
CA MET A 1 -26.17 -57.22 -36.08
C MET A 1 -25.76 -56.49 -34.82
N SER A 2 -24.52 -56.72 -34.38
CA SER A 2 -23.67 -55.97 -33.43
C SER A 2 -24.22 -55.63 -32.04
N ASN A 3 -23.86 -56.46 -31.05
CA ASN A 3 -23.87 -56.15 -29.63
C ASN A 3 -22.51 -55.54 -29.26
N THR A 4 -22.46 -54.24 -28.98
CA THR A 4 -21.22 -53.53 -28.60
C THR A 4 -21.01 -53.61 -27.09
N ALA A 5 -20.21 -54.58 -26.67
CA ALA A 5 -19.74 -54.67 -25.29
C ALA A 5 -18.80 -53.49 -24.99
N LYS A 6 -19.26 -52.55 -24.13
CA LYS A 6 -18.39 -51.54 -23.53
C LYS A 6 -17.37 -52.26 -22.63
N LYS A 7 -16.09 -52.24 -23.03
CA LYS A 7 -14.99 -52.65 -22.16
C LYS A 7 -14.89 -51.64 -21.02
N ASN A 8 -15.17 -52.08 -19.80
CA ASN A 8 -14.86 -51.33 -18.60
C ASN A 8 -13.34 -51.35 -18.42
N GLU A 9 -12.71 -50.21 -18.67
CA GLU A 9 -11.29 -50.00 -18.38
C GLU A 9 -11.14 -49.77 -16.88
N ILE A 10 -10.47 -50.70 -16.20
CA ILE A 10 -10.15 -50.58 -14.79
C ILE A 10 -8.96 -49.62 -14.69
N VAL A 11 -9.24 -48.35 -14.42
CA VAL A 11 -8.20 -47.39 -14.05
C VAL A 11 -7.81 -47.69 -12.62
N VAL A 12 -6.62 -48.24 -12.43
CA VAL A 12 -6.02 -48.40 -11.11
C VAL A 12 -5.73 -47.01 -10.57
N VAL A 13 -6.59 -46.53 -9.65
CA VAL A 13 -6.31 -45.33 -8.87
C VAL A 13 -5.25 -45.72 -7.85
N PRO A 14 -4.02 -45.16 -7.91
CA PRO A 14 -2.98 -45.52 -6.98
C PRO A 14 -3.41 -45.18 -5.55
N ASP A 15 -3.17 -46.13 -4.65
CA ASP A 15 -3.52 -46.07 -3.24
C ASP A 15 -2.77 -44.89 -2.58
N THR A 16 -3.52 -43.90 -2.08
CA THR A 16 -2.98 -42.60 -1.62
C THR A 16 -2.40 -42.65 -0.20
N SER A 17 -2.20 -43.84 0.37
CA SER A 17 -1.77 -44.06 1.76
C SER A 17 -0.28 -43.85 2.00
N SER A 18 0.54 -43.73 0.95
CA SER A 18 1.95 -43.37 1.06
C SER A 18 2.24 -42.13 0.22
N LEU A 19 2.97 -41.16 0.77
CA LEU A 19 3.54 -40.03 0.02
C LEU A 19 4.72 -40.57 -0.79
N PRO A 20 4.54 -40.97 -2.06
CA PRO A 20 5.58 -41.70 -2.76
C PRO A 20 6.68 -40.73 -3.19
N LEU A 21 7.89 -40.95 -2.70
CA LEU A 21 9.09 -40.22 -3.10
C LEU A 21 9.71 -40.95 -4.29
N ASP A 22 9.47 -40.44 -5.50
CA ASP A 22 10.07 -40.98 -6.72
C ASP A 22 11.42 -40.30 -7.04
N SER A 23 12.35 -41.08 -7.56
CA SER A 23 13.65 -40.64 -8.05
C SER A 23 13.56 -39.52 -9.10
N GLN A 24 12.56 -39.58 -10.00
CA GLN A 24 12.36 -38.53 -11.02
C GLN A 24 11.86 -37.22 -10.39
N ALA A 25 11.05 -37.31 -9.32
CA ALA A 25 10.58 -36.14 -8.59
C ALA A 25 11.75 -35.43 -7.88
N VAL A 26 12.70 -36.18 -7.33
CA VAL A 26 13.93 -35.63 -6.71
C VAL A 26 14.79 -34.91 -7.75
N GLU A 27 15.01 -35.49 -8.92
CA GLU A 27 15.81 -34.85 -9.97
C GLU A 27 15.13 -33.60 -10.54
N SER A 28 13.81 -33.65 -10.73
CA SER A 28 13.01 -32.50 -11.16
C SER A 28 13.08 -31.33 -10.15
N LEU A 29 13.04 -31.64 -8.85
CA LEU A 29 13.17 -30.64 -7.78
C LEU A 29 14.57 -30.00 -7.78
N LYS A 30 15.62 -30.81 -7.98
CA LYS A 30 17.01 -30.34 -8.07
C LYS A 30 17.20 -29.37 -9.25
N ASN A 31 16.65 -29.71 -10.42
CA ASN A 31 16.69 -28.86 -11.60
C ASN A 31 15.92 -27.55 -11.38
N ARG A 32 14.71 -27.62 -10.82
CA ARG A 32 13.91 -26.43 -10.47
C ARG A 32 14.65 -25.51 -9.50
N ARG A 33 15.32 -26.08 -8.49
CA ARG A 33 16.12 -25.34 -7.53
C ARG A 33 17.34 -24.66 -8.17
N ALA A 34 18.02 -25.34 -9.10
CA ALA A 34 19.16 -24.78 -9.83
C ALA A 34 18.74 -23.58 -10.68
N LEU A 35 17.65 -23.71 -11.44
CA LEU A 35 17.09 -22.62 -12.25
C LEU A 35 16.67 -21.42 -11.39
N LEU A 36 16.03 -21.67 -10.25
CA LEU A 36 15.64 -20.60 -9.32
C LEU A 36 16.87 -19.87 -8.77
N LYS A 37 17.93 -20.61 -8.40
CA LYS A 37 19.19 -20.02 -7.93
C LYS A 37 19.85 -19.14 -9.00
N GLU A 38 19.87 -19.60 -10.24
CA GLU A 38 20.39 -18.85 -11.39
C GLU A 38 19.58 -17.57 -11.62
N PHE A 39 18.25 -17.66 -11.62
CA PHE A 39 17.37 -16.50 -11.75
C PHE A 39 17.60 -15.48 -10.62
N VAL A 40 17.68 -15.95 -9.37
CA VAL A 40 17.94 -15.08 -8.21
C VAL A 40 19.27 -14.34 -8.36
N SER A 41 20.32 -15.03 -8.81
CA SER A 41 21.64 -14.42 -8.98
C SER A 41 21.73 -13.43 -10.16
N SER A 42 20.93 -13.63 -11.20
CA SER A 42 21.01 -12.86 -12.45
C SER A 42 20.01 -11.70 -12.53
N GLN A 43 18.80 -11.87 -12.00
CA GLN A 43 17.68 -10.92 -12.19
C GLN A 43 17.32 -10.10 -10.94
N LEU A 44 17.73 -10.55 -9.75
CA LEU A 44 17.46 -9.84 -8.50
C LEU A 44 18.67 -8.98 -8.08
N VAL A 45 18.43 -7.70 -7.85
CA VAL A 45 19.43 -6.70 -7.50
C VAL A 45 19.38 -6.39 -6.01
N LYS A 46 20.52 -6.50 -5.33
CA LYS A 46 20.66 -6.12 -3.90
C LYS A 46 20.32 -4.63 -3.71
N GLY A 47 19.49 -4.33 -2.71
CA GLY A 47 19.03 -3.00 -2.36
C GLY A 47 17.70 -2.59 -3.02
N SER A 48 17.37 -3.15 -4.18
CA SER A 48 16.08 -2.93 -4.86
C SER A 48 15.12 -4.09 -4.65
N ASP A 49 15.57 -5.32 -4.96
CA ASP A 49 14.73 -6.50 -4.97
C ASP A 49 14.85 -7.30 -3.67
N TYR A 50 16.00 -7.26 -3.02
CA TYR A 50 16.23 -7.84 -1.69
C TYR A 50 17.22 -7.00 -0.87
N GLY A 51 17.06 -7.03 0.46
CA GLY A 51 17.90 -6.31 1.42
C GLY A 51 18.60 -7.26 2.39
N THR A 52 19.70 -6.82 3.01
CA THR A 52 20.40 -7.59 4.04
C THR A 52 20.41 -6.78 5.33
N ILE A 53 19.88 -7.34 6.42
CA ILE A 53 19.91 -6.70 7.73
C ILE A 53 21.14 -7.19 8.52
N PRO A 54 21.90 -6.28 9.17
CA PRO A 54 22.98 -6.67 10.06
C PRO A 54 22.52 -7.66 11.14
N GLY A 55 23.23 -8.78 11.26
CA GLY A 55 22.92 -9.83 12.25
C GLY A 55 21.89 -10.86 11.80
N VAL A 56 21.42 -10.79 10.55
CA VAL A 56 20.48 -11.77 9.98
C VAL A 56 21.19 -12.55 8.86
N PRO A 57 21.18 -13.89 8.90
CA PRO A 57 21.94 -14.69 7.93
C PRO A 57 21.33 -14.68 6.52
N LYS A 58 20.00 -14.61 6.40
CA LYS A 58 19.29 -14.64 5.13
C LYS A 58 18.82 -13.23 4.73
N PRO A 59 18.94 -12.84 3.45
CA PRO A 59 18.40 -11.57 2.96
C PRO A 59 16.88 -11.53 3.04
N LEU A 60 16.33 -10.34 3.19
CA LEU A 60 14.89 -10.06 3.12
C LEU A 60 14.48 -9.83 1.67
N LEU A 61 13.42 -10.50 1.25
CA LEU A 61 12.78 -10.19 -0.04
C LEU A 61 12.00 -8.89 0.06
N LEU A 62 12.23 -7.97 -0.86
CA LEU A 62 11.48 -6.72 -0.96
C LEU A 62 10.35 -6.88 -1.99
N LYS A 63 9.37 -5.98 -1.93
CA LYS A 63 8.20 -5.99 -2.83
C LYS A 63 8.59 -6.08 -4.33
N PRO A 64 9.57 -5.32 -4.85
CA PRO A 64 9.97 -5.43 -6.25
C PRO A 64 10.51 -6.82 -6.62
N GLY A 65 11.27 -7.46 -5.72
CA GLY A 65 11.75 -8.82 -5.92
C GLY A 65 10.63 -9.85 -5.91
N ALA A 66 9.65 -9.68 -5.01
CA ALA A 66 8.46 -10.51 -4.96
C ALA A 66 7.61 -10.38 -6.23
N GLU A 67 7.43 -9.17 -6.77
CA GLU A 67 6.72 -8.95 -8.03
C GLU A 67 7.42 -9.62 -9.22
N LYS A 68 8.76 -9.51 -9.32
CA LYS A 68 9.54 -10.22 -10.34
C LYS A 68 9.39 -11.73 -10.28
N LEU A 69 9.39 -12.29 -9.06
CA LEU A 69 9.11 -13.71 -8.86
C LEU A 69 7.68 -14.07 -9.31
N GLY A 70 6.71 -13.20 -9.07
CA GLY A 70 5.32 -13.41 -9.53
C GLY A 70 5.22 -13.45 -11.04
N MET A 71 5.94 -12.56 -11.71
CA MET A 71 6.04 -12.55 -13.17
C MET A 71 6.70 -13.83 -13.70
N LEU A 72 7.81 -14.28 -13.09
CA LEU A 72 8.50 -15.51 -13.51
C LEU A 72 7.59 -16.75 -13.44
N PHE A 73 6.79 -16.86 -12.37
CA PHE A 73 5.92 -18.01 -12.14
C PHE A 73 4.49 -17.82 -12.69
N ASN A 74 4.22 -16.74 -13.43
CA ASN A 74 2.89 -16.39 -13.94
C ASN A 74 1.80 -16.44 -12.84
N LEU A 75 2.09 -15.83 -11.69
CA LEU A 75 1.18 -15.80 -10.54
C LEU A 75 0.39 -14.49 -10.51
N ARG A 76 -0.93 -14.60 -10.30
CA ARG A 76 -1.82 -13.48 -9.96
C ARG A 76 -2.00 -13.45 -8.45
N SER A 77 -1.85 -12.28 -7.85
CA SER A 77 -2.15 -12.06 -6.43
C SER A 77 -3.50 -11.38 -6.23
N GLU A 78 -4.29 -11.91 -5.32
CA GLU A 78 -5.50 -11.27 -4.81
C GLU A 78 -5.36 -11.04 -3.32
N THR A 79 -5.52 -9.80 -2.90
CA THR A 79 -5.35 -9.40 -1.50
C THR A 79 -6.66 -8.85 -0.96
N SER A 80 -7.15 -9.42 0.15
CA SER A 80 -8.40 -9.06 0.80
C SER A 80 -8.19 -8.74 2.27
N CYS A 81 -8.99 -7.81 2.81
CA CYS A 81 -8.97 -7.46 4.23
C CYS A 81 -9.78 -8.50 5.01
N ILE A 82 -9.17 -9.20 5.97
CA ILE A 82 -9.86 -10.19 6.81
C ILE A 82 -10.39 -9.51 8.07
N GLN A 83 -9.53 -8.74 8.73
CA GLN A 83 -9.82 -8.13 10.02
C GLN A 83 -9.30 -6.70 10.04
N ARG A 84 -10.12 -5.83 10.64
CA ARG A 84 -9.79 -4.45 10.90
C ARG A 84 -10.32 -4.08 12.27
N ASP A 85 -9.40 -3.84 13.19
CA ASP A 85 -9.71 -3.26 14.49
C ASP A 85 -9.22 -1.82 14.50
N PHE A 86 -10.13 -0.89 14.76
CA PHE A 86 -9.82 0.53 14.76
C PHE A 86 -10.54 1.19 15.93
N ASP A 87 -9.79 1.49 16.98
CA ASP A 87 -10.28 2.14 18.18
C ASP A 87 -9.50 3.43 18.45
N LEU A 88 -10.18 4.55 18.21
CA LEU A 88 -9.66 5.90 18.48
C LEU A 88 -9.53 6.18 19.98
N HIS A 89 -10.34 5.54 20.83
CA HIS A 89 -10.33 5.80 22.27
C HIS A 89 -9.12 5.15 22.94
N SER A 90 -8.87 3.86 22.66
CA SER A 90 -7.67 3.16 23.16
C SER A 90 -6.41 3.45 22.35
N ASN A 91 -6.50 4.26 21.28
CA ASN A 91 -5.43 4.52 20.33
C ASN A 91 -4.82 3.21 19.78
N PHE A 92 -5.69 2.27 19.42
CA PHE A 92 -5.32 0.96 18.89
C PHE A 92 -5.84 0.78 17.46
N CYS A 93 -4.95 0.28 16.60
CA CYS A 93 -5.31 -0.14 15.26
C CYS A 93 -4.58 -1.43 14.89
N MET A 94 -5.30 -2.37 14.29
CA MET A 94 -4.77 -3.60 13.70
C MET A 94 -5.43 -3.88 12.35
N TYR A 95 -4.61 -4.26 11.38
CA TYR A 95 -5.07 -4.76 10.09
C TYR A 95 -4.52 -6.16 9.85
N THR A 96 -5.39 -7.07 9.42
CA THR A 96 -5.02 -8.40 8.93
C THR A 96 -5.51 -8.55 7.50
N TYR A 97 -4.59 -8.84 6.60
CA TYR A 97 -4.87 -9.03 5.18
C TYR A 97 -4.49 -10.45 4.76
N LYS A 98 -5.33 -11.09 3.95
CA LYS A 98 -5.02 -12.35 3.26
C LYS A 98 -4.52 -12.02 1.87
N THR A 99 -3.45 -12.68 1.44
CA THR A 99 -3.09 -12.73 0.01
C THR A 99 -3.18 -14.16 -0.48
N GLN A 100 -3.88 -14.35 -1.59
CA GLN A 100 -4.02 -15.61 -2.30
C GLN A 100 -3.32 -15.50 -3.65
N LEU A 101 -2.56 -16.53 -4.02
CA LEU A 101 -1.81 -16.60 -5.26
C LEU A 101 -2.37 -17.67 -6.17
N PHE A 102 -2.80 -17.25 -7.36
CA PHE A 102 -3.34 -18.12 -8.38
C PHE A 102 -2.36 -18.25 -9.54
N HIS A 103 -2.13 -19.47 -10.02
CA HIS A 103 -1.38 -19.68 -11.24
C HIS A 103 -2.25 -19.31 -12.45
N ILE A 104 -1.85 -18.31 -13.22
CA ILE A 104 -2.68 -17.71 -14.29
C ILE A 104 -3.13 -18.76 -15.33
N PRO A 105 -2.26 -19.64 -15.86
CA PRO A 105 -2.67 -20.63 -16.86
C PRO A 105 -3.64 -21.69 -16.34
N THR A 106 -3.49 -22.16 -15.09
CA THR A 106 -4.30 -23.27 -14.56
C THR A 106 -5.48 -22.81 -13.71
N GLY A 107 -5.46 -21.57 -13.20
CA GLY A 107 -6.43 -21.06 -12.24
C GLY A 107 -6.30 -21.62 -10.83
N ASN A 108 -5.32 -22.50 -10.57
CA ASN A 108 -5.17 -23.15 -9.27
C ASN A 108 -4.64 -22.18 -8.21
N LEU A 109 -5.18 -22.28 -7.00
CA LEU A 109 -4.61 -21.66 -5.81
C LEU A 109 -3.30 -22.37 -5.46
N ILE A 110 -2.19 -21.63 -5.47
CA ILE A 110 -0.85 -22.15 -5.20
C ILE A 110 -0.45 -21.92 -3.74
N ALA A 111 -0.75 -20.74 -3.21
CA ALA A 111 -0.43 -20.37 -1.85
C ALA A 111 -1.39 -19.32 -1.32
N GLU A 112 -1.54 -19.32 0.00
CA GLU A 112 -2.20 -18.26 0.73
C GLU A 112 -1.41 -17.89 1.98
N LEU A 113 -1.43 -16.62 2.35
CA LEU A 113 -0.80 -16.13 3.58
C LEU A 113 -1.58 -14.96 4.15
N GLU A 114 -1.67 -14.92 5.46
CA GLU A 114 -2.17 -13.78 6.21
C GLU A 114 -1.00 -12.94 6.73
N GLY A 115 -1.10 -11.62 6.55
CA GLY A 115 -0.16 -10.64 7.09
C GLY A 115 -0.91 -9.69 8.01
N SER A 116 -0.46 -9.59 9.25
CA SER A 116 -1.00 -8.63 10.22
C SER A 116 0.00 -7.51 10.51
N CYS A 117 -0.53 -6.34 10.85
CA CYS A 117 0.25 -5.22 11.36
C CYS A 117 -0.58 -4.42 12.36
N ASN A 118 0.01 -4.08 13.50
CA ASN A 118 -0.68 -3.34 14.55
C ASN A 118 0.12 -2.13 15.06
N SER A 119 -0.61 -1.15 15.59
CA SER A 119 -0.09 0.09 16.15
C SER A 119 0.81 -0.08 17.38
N GLN A 120 0.73 -1.22 18.07
CA GLN A 120 1.50 -1.48 19.29
C GLN A 120 2.85 -2.16 19.02
N GLU A 121 3.18 -2.49 17.77
CA GLU A 121 4.53 -2.92 17.38
C GLU A 121 5.57 -1.86 17.75
N LYS A 122 6.77 -2.28 18.17
CA LYS A 122 7.82 -1.37 18.67
C LYS A 122 8.09 -0.20 17.71
N LYS A 123 8.05 -0.46 16.41
CA LYS A 123 8.27 0.50 15.33
C LYS A 123 7.21 1.61 15.23
N TYR A 124 5.97 1.32 15.60
CA TYR A 124 4.84 2.26 15.46
C TYR A 124 4.34 2.79 16.79
N ARG A 125 4.69 2.13 17.90
CA ARG A 125 4.22 2.43 19.25
C ARG A 125 4.55 3.86 19.68
N THR A 126 5.77 4.32 19.42
CA THR A 126 6.23 5.66 19.79
C THR A 126 6.75 6.42 18.59
N ARG A 127 6.59 7.74 18.63
CA ARG A 127 7.22 8.68 17.69
C ARG A 127 8.22 9.55 18.42
N SER A 128 9.38 9.72 17.80
CA SER A 128 10.44 10.61 18.29
C SER A 128 10.16 12.05 17.90
N ILE A 129 10.09 12.96 18.87
CA ILE A 129 9.94 14.39 18.62
C ILE A 129 11.32 15.03 18.64
N TYR A 130 11.69 15.63 17.51
CA TYR A 130 12.93 16.34 17.34
C TYR A 130 12.70 17.85 17.36
N GLU A 131 13.60 18.57 18.02
CA GLU A 131 13.66 20.01 17.99
C GLU A 131 14.96 20.46 17.31
N TRP A 132 14.88 21.56 16.57
CA TRP A 132 16.04 22.13 15.90
C TRP A 132 16.78 23.05 16.85
N VAL A 133 17.97 22.61 17.28
CA VAL A 133 18.85 23.37 18.16
C VAL A 133 20.05 23.87 17.37
N PHE A 134 20.48 25.11 17.64
CA PHE A 134 21.67 25.68 17.02
C PHE A 134 22.92 25.27 17.82
N ASP A 135 23.86 24.59 17.18
CA ASP A 135 25.14 24.22 17.77
C ASP A 135 26.18 25.31 17.49
N GLN A 136 26.59 26.04 18.53
CA GLN A 136 27.57 27.13 18.42
C GLN A 136 28.97 26.62 18.02
N ARG A 137 29.33 25.36 18.34
CA ARG A 137 30.67 24.83 18.05
C ARG A 137 30.87 24.55 16.56
N GLU A 138 29.84 24.05 15.90
CA GLU A 138 29.86 23.71 14.48
C GLU A 138 29.19 24.77 13.60
N ASN A 139 28.61 25.82 14.19
CA ASN A 139 27.87 26.88 13.51
C ASN A 139 26.76 26.32 12.58
N LYS A 140 26.06 25.26 13.04
CA LYS A 140 25.04 24.52 12.26
C LYS A 140 23.82 24.16 13.11
N ARG A 141 22.65 24.10 12.47
CA ARG A 141 21.41 23.57 13.09
C ARG A 141 21.45 22.06 13.11
N LYS A 142 21.25 21.46 14.28
CA LYS A 142 21.16 20.01 14.48
C LYS A 142 19.78 19.65 15.03
N LYS A 143 19.25 18.50 14.62
CA LYS A 143 18.06 17.92 15.25
C LYS A 143 18.50 17.28 16.56
N LYS A 144 17.88 17.68 17.67
CA LYS A 144 18.05 17.05 18.97
C LYS A 144 16.76 16.33 19.33
N LEU A 145 16.88 15.06 19.73
CA LEU A 145 15.75 14.31 20.27
C LEU A 145 15.34 14.94 21.61
N VAL A 146 14.08 15.36 21.73
CA VAL A 146 13.55 15.99 22.95
C VAL A 146 12.84 14.96 23.81
N ARG A 147 11.90 14.22 23.21
CA ARG A 147 11.09 13.21 23.88
C ARG A 147 10.49 12.23 22.89
N GLU A 148 10.02 11.11 23.42
CA GLU A 148 9.16 10.17 22.69
C GLU A 148 7.73 10.28 23.24
N GLU A 149 6.75 10.21 22.34
CA GLU A 149 5.35 10.17 22.71
C GLU A 149 4.62 9.06 21.93
N PRO A 150 3.47 8.57 22.43
CA PRO A 150 2.68 7.59 21.70
C PRO A 150 2.26 8.12 20.33
N THR A 151 2.42 7.30 19.29
CA THR A 151 1.99 7.69 17.95
C THR A 151 0.47 7.66 17.86
N GLN A 152 -0.14 8.68 17.27
CA GLN A 152 -1.58 8.70 17.04
C GLN A 152 -1.93 7.76 15.88
N ILE A 153 -2.90 6.87 16.08
CA ILE A 153 -3.28 5.88 15.04
C ILE A 153 -3.79 6.52 13.75
N ALA A 154 -4.38 7.71 13.82
CA ALA A 154 -4.87 8.44 12.65
C ALA A 154 -3.74 8.71 11.64
N ASP A 155 -2.55 9.06 12.14
CA ASP A 155 -1.37 9.39 11.31
C ASP A 155 -0.78 8.16 10.61
N ILE A 156 -0.87 6.99 11.24
CA ILE A 156 -0.20 5.76 10.78
C ILE A 156 -1.13 4.69 10.22
N SER A 157 -2.45 4.87 10.31
CA SER A 157 -3.46 3.88 9.85
C SER A 157 -3.19 3.36 8.43
N ASN A 158 -2.96 4.26 7.48
CA ASN A 158 -2.63 3.91 6.10
C ASN A 158 -1.29 3.16 5.98
N THR A 159 -0.32 3.53 6.81
CA THR A 159 0.99 2.85 6.87
C THR A 159 0.81 1.42 7.37
N LEU A 160 0.07 1.20 8.46
CA LEU A 160 -0.22 -0.14 8.99
C LEU A 160 -0.97 -1.00 7.96
N MET A 161 -1.97 -0.43 7.29
CA MET A 161 -2.72 -1.11 6.23
C MET A 161 -1.80 -1.57 5.09
N LYS A 162 -0.96 -0.67 4.56
CA LYS A 162 -0.01 -1.00 3.48
C LYS A 162 1.05 -2.01 3.93
N MET A 163 1.46 -1.95 5.19
CA MET A 163 2.44 -2.87 5.76
C MET A 163 1.86 -4.27 5.92
N ALA A 164 0.63 -4.41 6.42
CA ALA A 164 -0.08 -5.68 6.49
C ALA A 164 -0.23 -6.33 5.11
N GLN A 165 -0.65 -5.54 4.10
CA GLN A 165 -0.74 -6.01 2.70
C GLN A 165 0.61 -6.46 2.14
N LYS A 166 1.68 -5.67 2.36
CA LYS A 166 3.04 -6.02 1.92
C LYS A 166 3.52 -7.33 2.56
N ARG A 167 3.29 -7.50 3.87
CA ARG A 167 3.66 -8.72 4.61
C ARG A 167 2.92 -9.94 4.06
N ALA A 168 1.62 -9.83 3.86
CA ALA A 168 0.80 -10.89 3.29
C ALA A 168 1.28 -11.29 1.88
N PHE A 169 1.54 -10.31 1.02
CA PHE A 169 2.00 -10.53 -0.35
C PHE A 169 3.38 -11.18 -0.41
N VAL A 170 4.38 -10.60 0.26
CA VAL A 170 5.77 -11.09 0.19
C VAL A 170 5.89 -12.50 0.77
N GLY A 171 5.21 -12.78 1.90
CA GLY A 171 5.22 -14.12 2.48
C GLY A 171 4.52 -15.16 1.60
N ALA A 172 3.37 -14.82 1.00
CA ALA A 172 2.69 -15.71 0.05
C ALA A 172 3.60 -16.03 -1.15
N MET A 173 4.33 -15.02 -1.66
CA MET A 173 5.26 -15.19 -2.78
C MET A 173 6.42 -16.12 -2.43
N ILE A 174 6.98 -16.01 -1.23
CA ILE A 174 8.05 -16.90 -0.77
C ILE A 174 7.56 -18.35 -0.67
N ILE A 175 6.33 -18.56 -0.17
CA ILE A 175 5.71 -19.90 -0.10
C ILE A 175 5.48 -20.45 -1.51
N ALA A 176 4.82 -19.70 -2.40
CA ALA A 176 4.46 -20.17 -3.74
C ALA A 176 5.68 -20.51 -4.59
N THR A 177 6.76 -19.75 -4.47
CA THR A 177 7.96 -19.90 -5.30
C THR A 177 9.01 -20.82 -4.69
N GLY A 178 8.84 -21.25 -3.45
CA GLY A 178 9.86 -22.02 -2.72
C GLY A 178 11.13 -21.21 -2.43
N ALA A 179 11.01 -19.89 -2.38
CA ALA A 179 12.16 -18.98 -2.23
C ALA A 179 12.64 -18.83 -0.77
N SER A 180 12.05 -19.57 0.18
CA SER A 180 12.37 -19.52 1.62
C SER A 180 13.80 -19.97 1.94
N ASP A 181 14.42 -20.72 1.04
CA ASP A 181 15.83 -21.09 1.14
C ASP A 181 16.76 -19.91 0.92
N PHE A 182 16.35 -18.96 0.08
CA PHE A 182 17.14 -17.79 -0.30
C PHE A 182 16.77 -16.56 0.52
N PHE A 183 15.49 -16.39 0.83
CA PHE A 183 14.97 -15.18 1.47
C PHE A 183 14.19 -15.46 2.74
N THR A 184 14.22 -14.50 3.65
CA THR A 184 13.31 -14.42 4.79
C THR A 184 12.24 -13.37 4.56
N HIS A 185 11.13 -13.49 5.31
CA HIS A 185 10.05 -12.52 5.34
C HIS A 185 9.90 -11.82 6.71
N ASP A 186 10.50 -12.38 7.76
CA ASP A 186 10.15 -12.08 9.17
C ASP A 186 10.97 -10.99 9.86
N LEU A 187 11.44 -9.96 9.16
CA LEU A 187 12.33 -8.97 9.79
C LEU A 187 12.11 -7.53 9.31
N ASP A 188 10.88 -7.03 9.40
CA ASP A 188 10.64 -5.57 9.36
C ASP A 188 11.07 -4.85 10.68
N ASP A 189 11.46 -5.62 11.73
CA ASP A 189 11.69 -5.14 13.10
C ASP A 189 13.12 -4.66 13.42
N ARG A 190 14.07 -4.80 12.49
CA ARG A 190 15.46 -4.36 12.67
C ARG A 190 15.85 -3.18 11.78
N GLN A 191 14.88 -2.61 11.08
CA GLN A 191 15.07 -1.58 10.07
C GLN A 191 15.19 -0.15 10.65
N ASP A 192 15.43 -0.02 11.96
CA ASP A 192 15.73 1.25 12.63
C ASP A 192 17.03 1.90 12.13
N SER A 193 17.88 1.16 11.40
CA SER A 193 19.14 1.67 10.83
C SER A 193 19.06 2.07 9.35
N TRP A 194 17.98 1.71 8.63
CA TRP A 194 17.84 1.98 7.18
C TRP A 194 16.87 3.13 6.89
N GLY A 195 16.05 3.53 7.87
CA GLY A 195 15.09 4.64 7.75
C GLY A 195 15.75 6.00 7.55
N ASP A 196 16.96 6.21 8.07
CA ASP A 196 17.66 7.49 7.94
C ASP A 196 18.34 7.67 6.57
N GLU A 197 18.84 6.60 5.95
CA GLU A 197 19.48 6.72 4.64
C GLU A 197 18.47 6.76 3.48
N MET A 198 17.37 6.01 3.52
CA MET A 198 16.38 6.01 2.42
C MET A 198 15.49 7.26 2.41
N ALA A 199 15.24 7.89 3.58
CA ALA A 199 14.62 9.21 3.63
C ALA A 199 15.56 10.32 3.07
N SER A 200 16.88 10.11 3.11
CA SER A 200 17.87 11.05 2.57
C SER A 200 18.15 10.87 1.07
N LYS A 201 17.98 9.66 0.51
CA LYS A 201 18.28 9.35 -0.90
C LYS A 201 17.04 9.23 -1.81
N GLY A 202 15.82 9.40 -1.28
CA GLY A 202 14.58 9.49 -2.07
C GLY A 202 14.14 10.90 -2.45
N ALA A 203 14.86 11.95 -2.02
CA ALA A 203 14.54 13.34 -2.35
C ALA A 203 15.57 13.92 -3.34
N THR A 204 15.69 13.34 -4.54
CA THR A 204 16.00 14.18 -5.71
C THR A 204 14.83 15.13 -5.90
N ARG A 205 14.92 16.27 -5.21
CA ARG A 205 14.17 17.49 -5.50
C ARG A 205 14.35 17.73 -6.99
N SER A 206 13.36 17.39 -7.81
CA SER A 206 13.33 17.89 -9.17
C SER A 206 13.47 19.39 -9.06
N LYS A 207 14.49 19.95 -9.72
CA LYS A 207 14.56 21.40 -9.87
C LYS A 207 13.30 21.76 -10.64
N ARG A 208 12.29 22.32 -9.96
CA ARG A 208 11.33 23.20 -10.63
C ARG A 208 12.17 24.22 -11.39
N PRO A 209 11.98 24.40 -12.71
CA PRO A 209 12.62 25.49 -13.44
C PRO A 209 12.34 26.79 -12.69
N GLY A 210 13.38 27.60 -12.54
CA GLY A 210 13.34 28.83 -11.74
C GLY A 210 12.21 29.74 -12.21
N VAL A 211 11.20 29.92 -11.35
CA VAL A 211 10.23 30.99 -11.51
C VAL A 211 10.95 32.27 -11.10
N LYS A 212 11.34 33.07 -12.09
CA LYS A 212 11.69 34.47 -11.88
C LYS A 212 10.48 35.14 -11.23
N ASN A 213 10.72 35.89 -10.16
CA ASN A 213 9.73 36.81 -9.59
C ASN A 213 9.24 37.72 -10.71
N VAL A 214 8.02 37.47 -11.17
CA VAL A 214 7.23 38.42 -11.93
C VAL A 214 5.96 38.61 -11.12
N SER A 215 5.78 39.81 -10.60
CA SER A 215 4.51 40.27 -10.06
C SER A 215 3.47 40.17 -11.17
N SER A 216 2.61 39.15 -11.14
CA SER A 216 1.49 39.04 -12.06
C SER A 216 0.20 39.01 -11.26
N GLN A 217 -0.55 40.09 -11.41
CA GLN A 217 -1.96 40.23 -11.07
C GLN A 217 -2.71 38.96 -11.50
N VAL A 218 -3.36 38.29 -10.55
CA VAL A 218 -4.31 37.22 -10.85
C VAL A 218 -5.54 37.88 -11.46
N GLN A 219 -5.63 37.87 -12.79
CA GLN A 219 -6.90 38.12 -13.48
C GLN A 219 -7.73 36.85 -13.38
N ASN A 220 -8.90 36.96 -12.74
CA ASN A 220 -9.92 35.91 -12.68
C ASN A 220 -10.28 35.45 -14.11
N PRO A 221 -10.55 34.15 -14.34
CA PRO A 221 -11.18 33.74 -15.58
C PRO A 221 -12.53 34.44 -15.64
N HIS A 222 -12.75 35.24 -16.69
CA HIS A 222 -14.06 35.75 -17.01
C HIS A 222 -14.96 34.54 -17.33
N GLU A 223 -15.72 34.08 -16.33
CA GLU A 223 -16.91 33.26 -16.57
C GLU A 223 -17.87 34.10 -17.41
N GLU A 224 -18.12 33.66 -18.64
CA GLU A 224 -19.21 34.18 -19.44
C GLU A 224 -20.52 34.01 -18.67
N ARG A 225 -21.21 35.13 -18.44
CA ARG A 225 -22.49 35.15 -17.74
C ARG A 225 -23.57 34.57 -18.66
N ASP A 226 -23.91 33.30 -18.45
CA ASP A 226 -25.13 32.70 -18.99
C ASP A 226 -26.36 33.50 -18.52
N VAL A 227 -26.99 34.24 -19.43
CA VAL A 227 -28.11 35.17 -19.17
C VAL A 227 -29.41 34.44 -18.75
N SER A 228 -29.42 33.10 -18.75
CA SER A 228 -30.60 32.28 -18.46
C SER A 228 -30.74 31.81 -17.00
N LYS A 229 -29.72 32.01 -16.15
CA LYS A 229 -29.71 31.51 -14.77
C LYS A 229 -30.15 32.59 -13.77
N PRO A 230 -30.96 32.27 -12.75
CA PRO A 230 -31.38 33.23 -11.75
C PRO A 230 -30.17 33.76 -10.97
N SER A 231 -30.04 35.08 -10.88
CA SER A 231 -28.91 35.75 -10.24
C SER A 231 -29.26 36.25 -8.83
N CYS A 232 -28.25 36.30 -7.95
CA CYS A 232 -28.40 36.80 -6.59
C CYS A 232 -28.58 38.33 -6.61
N LYS A 233 -29.64 38.85 -5.98
CA LYS A 233 -29.90 40.30 -5.91
C LYS A 233 -28.87 41.10 -5.10
N VAL A 234 -28.10 40.45 -4.22
CA VAL A 234 -27.14 41.11 -3.31
C VAL A 234 -25.75 41.24 -3.93
N CYS A 235 -25.25 40.19 -4.59
CA CYS A 235 -23.89 40.18 -5.15
C CYS A 235 -23.83 39.98 -6.66
N GLY A 236 -24.97 39.80 -7.34
CA GLY A 236 -25.05 39.70 -8.79
C GLY A 236 -24.49 38.39 -9.40
N SER A 237 -23.96 37.48 -8.58
CA SER A 237 -23.47 36.18 -9.06
C SER A 237 -24.62 35.22 -9.36
N ASN A 238 -24.38 34.28 -10.26
CA ASN A 238 -25.35 33.22 -10.58
C ASN A 238 -25.62 32.35 -9.35
N LEU A 239 -26.89 32.01 -9.11
CA LEU A 239 -27.28 31.10 -8.04
C LEU A 239 -27.03 29.65 -8.46
N ILE A 240 -26.65 28.81 -7.49
CA ILE A 240 -26.35 27.39 -7.68
C ILE A 240 -27.51 26.59 -7.09
N GLN A 241 -28.07 25.65 -7.86
CA GLN A 241 -29.11 24.74 -7.37
C GLN A 241 -28.47 23.48 -6.78
N SER A 242 -28.91 23.08 -5.58
CA SER A 242 -28.48 21.81 -4.99
C SER A 242 -29.08 20.62 -5.74
N LYS A 243 -28.35 19.50 -5.80
CA LYS A 243 -28.88 18.24 -6.35
C LYS A 243 -29.80 17.50 -5.38
N PHE A 244 -29.80 17.88 -4.11
CA PHE A 244 -30.50 17.17 -3.04
C PHE A 244 -31.80 17.85 -2.60
N GLU A 245 -31.97 19.14 -2.92
CA GLU A 245 -33.16 19.93 -2.60
C GLU A 245 -33.39 20.98 -3.69
N ASP A 246 -34.65 21.29 -4.02
CA ASP A 246 -35.03 22.35 -4.96
C ASP A 246 -34.88 23.76 -4.36
N ALA A 247 -33.68 24.05 -3.84
CA ALA A 247 -33.31 25.33 -3.27
C ALA A 247 -32.09 25.92 -4.00
N LEU A 248 -32.12 27.25 -4.18
CA LEU A 248 -31.06 28.04 -4.82
C LEU A 248 -30.17 28.68 -3.76
N TYR A 249 -28.85 28.52 -3.91
CA TYR A 249 -27.83 28.99 -2.98
C TYR A 249 -26.89 29.99 -3.66
N CYS A 250 -26.47 31.02 -2.92
CA CYS A 250 -25.47 31.96 -3.40
C CYS A 250 -24.07 31.56 -2.89
N PRO A 251 -23.10 31.35 -3.79
CA PRO A 251 -21.74 30.92 -3.40
C PRO A 251 -20.98 31.97 -2.57
N ASN A 252 -21.36 33.25 -2.68
CA ASN A 252 -20.67 34.37 -2.02
C ASN A 252 -21.40 34.91 -0.79
N TYR A 253 -22.59 34.42 -0.47
CA TYR A 253 -23.34 34.86 0.71
C TYR A 253 -23.00 33.95 1.90
N LYS A 254 -22.44 34.55 2.97
CA LYS A 254 -22.15 33.89 4.25
C LYS A 254 -22.84 34.69 5.35
N ASP A 255 -23.86 34.13 5.99
CA ASP A 255 -24.45 34.75 7.18
C ASP A 255 -23.46 34.68 8.35
N ARG A 256 -23.34 35.77 9.10
CA ARG A 256 -22.34 35.95 10.16
C ARG A 256 -22.61 35.18 11.46
N SER A 257 -23.69 34.40 11.56
CA SER A 257 -24.07 33.76 12.84
C SER A 257 -23.78 32.26 12.93
N ASN A 258 -23.68 31.52 11.82
CA ASN A 258 -23.24 30.11 11.79
C ASN A 258 -22.66 29.84 10.40
N GLY A 259 -21.41 29.40 10.30
CA GLY A 259 -20.61 29.33 9.06
C GLY A 259 -21.04 28.32 7.98
N GLU A 260 -22.34 28.15 7.75
CA GLU A 260 -22.92 27.36 6.66
C GLU A 260 -23.57 28.28 5.60
N HIS A 261 -23.60 27.83 4.35
CA HIS A 261 -24.30 28.53 3.27
C HIS A 261 -25.82 28.40 3.47
N THR A 262 -26.44 29.42 4.07
CA THR A 262 -27.87 29.42 4.39
C THR A 262 -28.75 29.56 3.14
N LYS A 263 -29.89 28.86 3.16
CA LYS A 263 -30.95 28.91 2.14
C LYS A 263 -31.46 30.34 1.99
N ILE A 264 -31.57 30.83 0.75
CA ILE A 264 -32.27 32.10 0.48
C ILE A 264 -33.78 31.77 0.45
N PRO A 265 -34.63 32.34 1.33
CA PRO A 265 -36.05 32.07 1.30
C PRO A 265 -36.65 32.58 -0.01
N ALA A 266 -37.26 31.66 -0.77
CA ALA A 266 -38.01 32.00 -1.96
C ALA A 266 -39.31 32.72 -1.56
N GLY A 267 -39.27 34.04 -1.56
CA GLY A 267 -40.46 34.89 -1.50
C GLY A 267 -40.77 35.48 -0.12
N GLY A 268 -40.22 36.67 0.12
CA GLY A 268 -40.86 37.70 0.94
C GLY A 268 -41.01 38.95 0.09
N LYS A 269 -42.21 39.20 -0.44
CA LYS A 269 -42.61 40.55 -0.87
C LYS A 269 -43.00 41.33 0.39
N SER A 270 -42.77 42.64 0.31
CA SER A 270 -43.04 43.74 1.27
C SER A 270 -42.23 43.74 2.55
#